data_AF-A0A5D3DNM7-F1
#
_entry.id   AF-A0A5D3DNM7-F1
#
_cell.length_a   1.000
_cell.length_b   1.000
_cell.length_c   1.000
_cell.angle_alpha   90.00
_cell.angle_beta   90.00
_cell.angle_gamma   90.00
#
_symmetry.space_group_name_H-M   'P 1'
#
loop_
_entity.id
_entity.type
_entity.pdbx_description
1 polymer ?
#
loop_
_entity_poly.entity_id
_entity_poly.type
_entity_poly.pdbx_seq_one_letter_code
_entity_poly.pdbx_strand_id
1 'polypeptide(L)'
;MCDTGYPKAEGFLGPYRGQRYHLQEWRSAGNAPTNTKEYFNMKHSSARNVIEHTFGVLKGRWVILHGKSEMTYCDDVHNVDEGDFAYATTTATEDIHYIETKNEWSQWHDELAKSMFTDWQLHNT
;
A
#
# COMPACT_ATOMS: atom_id res chain seq x y z
N MET A 1 4.62 -3.39 -1.00
CA MET A 1 3.81 -2.15 -0.91
C MET A 1 2.71 -2.38 0.09
N CYS A 2 2.36 -1.37 0.88
CA CYS A 2 1.36 -1.48 1.93
C CYS A 2 0.17 -0.60 1.53
N ASP A 3 -1.01 -1.21 1.38
CA ASP A 3 -2.22 -0.47 1.02
C ASP A 3 -2.80 0.30 2.20
N THR A 4 -3.62 1.29 1.90
CA THR A 4 -4.04 2.38 2.79
C THR A 4 -4.81 1.97 4.06
N GLY A 5 -5.11 0.69 4.27
CA GLY A 5 -5.83 0.16 5.42
C GLY A 5 -4.97 -0.22 6.64
N TYR A 6 -3.65 -0.37 6.50
CA TYR A 6 -2.81 -0.76 7.63
C TYR A 6 -2.58 0.41 8.61
N PRO A 7 -2.46 0.13 9.93
CA PRO A 7 -1.85 1.06 10.88
C PRO A 7 -0.46 1.48 10.38
N LYS A 8 0.02 2.66 10.77
CA LYS A 8 1.35 3.17 10.40
C LYS A 8 2.45 2.47 11.22
N ALA A 9 2.47 1.15 11.16
CA ALA A 9 3.44 0.28 11.82
C ALA A 9 4.84 0.48 11.22
N GLU A 10 5.85 0.31 12.07
CA GLU A 10 7.25 0.45 11.71
C GLU A 10 7.62 -0.53 10.58
N GLY A 11 8.48 -0.08 9.66
CA GLY A 11 8.94 -0.87 8.51
C GLY A 11 8.18 -0.66 7.19
N PHE A 12 7.04 0.04 7.17
CA PHE A 12 6.28 0.26 5.92
C PHE A 12 6.17 1.74 5.51
N LEU A 13 6.65 2.02 4.28
CA LEU A 13 6.57 3.33 3.64
C LEU A 13 5.30 3.42 2.76
N GLY A 14 4.15 3.63 3.42
CA GLY A 14 2.88 3.90 2.77
C GLY A 14 2.77 5.34 2.24
N PRO A 15 1.90 5.60 1.25
CA PRO A 15 1.71 6.95 0.71
C PRO A 15 1.05 7.90 1.72
N TYR A 16 1.33 9.20 1.59
CA TYR A 16 0.65 10.23 2.37
C TYR A 16 -0.83 10.32 1.95
N ARG A 17 -1.73 10.05 2.90
CA ARG A 17 -3.19 10.21 2.72
C ARG A 17 -3.55 11.68 2.45
N GLY A 18 -4.59 11.91 1.63
CA GLY A 18 -5.11 13.25 1.36
C GLY A 18 -4.24 14.13 0.45
N GLN A 19 -3.32 13.53 -0.32
CA GLN A 19 -2.49 14.20 -1.32
C GLN A 19 -2.64 13.48 -2.66
N ARG A 20 -2.27 14.14 -3.77
CA ARG A 20 -2.29 13.56 -5.13
C ARG A 20 -1.59 12.19 -5.17
N TYR A 21 -2.15 11.24 -5.92
CA TYR A 21 -1.66 9.84 -5.95
C TYR A 21 -1.63 9.19 -7.34
N HIS A 22 -2.48 9.59 -8.29
CA HIS A 22 -2.54 8.91 -9.59
C HIS A 22 -1.49 9.46 -10.56
N LEU A 23 -0.69 8.57 -11.17
CA LEU A 23 0.40 8.96 -12.08
C LEU A 23 -0.03 9.87 -13.23
N GLN A 24 -1.29 9.78 -13.67
CA GLN A 24 -1.83 10.62 -14.73
C GLN A 24 -1.85 12.11 -14.34
N GLU A 25 -2.00 12.43 -13.05
CA GLU A 25 -2.08 13.80 -12.54
C GLU A 25 -0.78 14.59 -12.77
N TRP A 26 0.38 13.93 -12.85
CA TRP A 26 1.69 14.57 -13.07
C TRP A 26 2.23 14.48 -14.51
N ARG A 27 1.43 13.95 -15.47
CA ARG A 27 1.87 13.84 -16.89
C ARG A 27 1.70 15.12 -17.70
N SER A 28 0.98 16.12 -17.19
CA SER A 28 0.74 17.38 -17.89
C SER A 28 1.84 18.40 -17.60
N ALA A 29 2.23 19.19 -18.61
CA ALA A 29 3.13 20.32 -18.43
C ALA A 29 2.54 21.31 -17.39
N GLY A 30 3.36 21.68 -16.40
CA GLY A 30 2.95 22.54 -15.28
C GLY A 30 2.49 21.79 -14.01
N ASN A 31 2.23 20.48 -14.06
CA ASN A 31 1.82 19.70 -12.88
C ASN A 31 3.03 19.19 -12.06
N ALA A 32 4.03 20.05 -11.85
CA ALA A 32 5.15 19.74 -10.97
C ALA A 32 4.67 19.57 -9.51
N PRO A 33 5.25 18.64 -8.72
CA PRO A 33 4.88 18.49 -7.30
C PRO A 33 5.14 19.77 -6.51
N THR A 34 4.14 20.23 -5.77
CA THR A 34 4.20 21.50 -5.01
C THR A 34 4.66 21.31 -3.57
N ASN A 35 4.62 20.07 -3.08
CA ASN A 35 4.87 19.72 -1.68
C ASN A 35 5.72 18.44 -1.60
N THR A 36 6.50 18.30 -0.52
CA THR A 36 7.33 17.13 -0.21
C THR A 36 6.50 15.83 -0.23
N LYS A 37 5.28 15.89 0.30
CA LYS A 37 4.32 14.78 0.35
C LYS A 37 3.78 14.38 -1.03
N GLU A 38 3.54 15.35 -1.91
CA GLU A 38 3.15 15.08 -3.31
C GLU A 38 4.31 14.45 -4.08
N TYR A 39 5.53 14.95 -3.90
CA TYR A 39 6.72 14.40 -4.55
C TYR A 39 6.97 12.95 -4.11
N PHE A 40 6.89 12.68 -2.81
CA PHE A 40 6.97 11.32 -2.28
C PHE A 40 5.88 10.42 -2.87
N ASN A 41 4.62 10.86 -2.88
CA ASN A 41 3.51 10.10 -3.47
C ASN A 41 3.72 9.83 -4.97
N MET A 42 4.21 10.80 -5.73
CA MET A 42 4.52 10.64 -7.16
C MET A 42 5.61 9.57 -7.38
N LYS A 43 6.70 9.61 -6.60
CA LYS A 43 7.79 8.62 -6.69
C LYS A 43 7.32 7.23 -6.24
N HIS A 44 6.53 7.14 -5.18
CA HIS A 44 5.91 5.92 -4.68
C HIS A 44 4.97 5.29 -5.73
N SER A 45 4.07 6.10 -6.32
CA SER A 45 3.12 5.69 -7.36
C SER A 45 3.84 5.25 -8.65
N SER A 46 4.93 5.92 -9.00
CA SER A 46 5.81 5.53 -10.12
C SER A 46 6.44 4.16 -9.91
N ALA A 47 7.02 3.92 -8.72
CA ALA A 47 7.55 2.61 -8.37
C ALA A 47 6.47 1.52 -8.38
N ARG A 48 5.25 1.83 -7.88
CA ARG A 48 4.11 0.91 -7.89
C ARG A 48 3.73 0.49 -9.29
N ASN A 49 3.55 1.45 -10.20
CA ASN A 49 3.21 1.18 -11.59
C ASN A 49 4.28 0.33 -12.32
N VAL A 50 5.58 0.53 -12.06
CA VAL A 50 6.64 -0.31 -12.64
C VAL A 50 6.54 -1.76 -12.14
N ILE A 51 6.31 -1.95 -10.83
CA ILE A 51 6.17 -3.27 -10.22
C ILE A 51 4.89 -3.97 -10.72
N GLU A 52 3.76 -3.28 -10.76
CA GLU A 52 2.49 -3.82 -11.27
C GLU A 52 2.57 -4.17 -12.76
N HIS A 53 3.19 -3.32 -13.57
CA HIS A 53 3.40 -3.59 -15.00
C HIS A 53 4.32 -4.79 -15.24
N THR A 54 5.43 -4.91 -14.50
CA THR A 54 6.32 -6.08 -14.62
C THR A 54 5.63 -7.37 -14.17
N PHE A 55 4.83 -7.35 -13.09
CA PHE A 55 4.00 -8.50 -12.71
C PHE A 55 2.91 -8.83 -13.74
N GLY A 56 2.31 -7.83 -14.40
CA GLY A 56 1.36 -8.04 -15.49
C GLY A 56 2.00 -8.75 -16.69
N VAL A 57 3.17 -8.29 -17.13
CA VAL A 57 3.96 -8.93 -18.20
C VAL A 57 4.38 -10.36 -17.80
N LEU A 58 4.82 -10.56 -16.55
CA LEU A 58 5.17 -11.89 -16.04
C LEU A 58 3.94 -12.82 -16.04
N LYS A 59 2.79 -12.39 -15.52
CA LYS A 59 1.55 -13.19 -15.56
C LYS A 59 1.20 -13.63 -16.98
N GLY A 60 1.27 -12.73 -17.97
CA GLY A 60 1.05 -13.09 -19.38
C GLY A 60 2.01 -14.18 -19.89
N ARG A 61 3.28 -14.14 -19.49
CA ARG A 61 4.28 -15.17 -19.82
C ARG A 61 4.04 -16.50 -19.11
N TRP A 62 3.59 -16.48 -17.86
CA TRP A 62 3.27 -17.71 -17.09
C TRP A 62 1.94 -18.36 -17.52
N VAL A 63 0.95 -17.59 -18.01
CA VAL A 63 -0.28 -18.14 -18.60
C VAL A 63 0.01 -19.05 -19.81
N ILE A 64 1.02 -18.69 -20.63
CA ILE A 64 1.48 -19.52 -21.76
C ILE A 64 2.07 -20.86 -21.28
N LEU A 65 2.71 -20.88 -20.10
CA LEU A 65 3.26 -22.09 -19.49
C LEU A 65 2.19 -22.96 -18.80
N HIS A 66 1.06 -22.37 -18.38
CA HIS A 66 -0.01 -23.07 -17.67
C HIS A 66 -1.14 -23.60 -18.58
N GLY A 67 -0.90 -23.63 -19.90
CA GLY A 67 -1.84 -24.11 -20.92
C GLY A 67 -2.00 -25.63 -20.97
N LYS A 68 -2.46 -26.26 -19.88
CA LYS A 68 -3.18 -27.56 -19.79
C LYS A 68 -3.30 -28.06 -18.34
N SER A 69 -4.27 -27.55 -17.60
CA SER A 69 -4.82 -28.23 -16.42
C SER A 69 -6.28 -27.84 -16.21
N GLU A 70 -7.10 -28.12 -17.22
CA GLU A 70 -8.55 -27.98 -17.16
C GLU A 70 -9.10 -29.14 -16.32
N MET A 71 -8.94 -29.05 -15.00
CA MET A 71 -9.61 -29.93 -14.05
C MET A 71 -10.97 -29.31 -13.75
N THR A 72 -12.01 -29.91 -14.33
CA THR A 72 -13.41 -29.52 -14.18
C THR A 72 -13.77 -29.28 -12.71
N TYR A 73 -14.17 -28.06 -12.38
CA TYR A 73 -14.86 -27.80 -11.12
C TYR A 73 -16.25 -28.42 -11.20
N CYS A 74 -16.51 -29.41 -10.36
CA CYS A 74 -17.87 -29.83 -10.05
C CYS A 74 -18.38 -28.91 -8.93
N ASP A 75 -19.21 -27.94 -9.29
CA ASP A 75 -20.15 -27.36 -8.33
C ASP A 75 -21.14 -28.45 -7.92
N ASP A 76 -21.32 -28.70 -6.62
CA ASP A 76 -22.65 -28.98 -6.04
C ASP A 76 -22.63 -29.01 -4.49
N VAL A 77 -23.35 -28.04 -3.92
CA VAL A 77 -24.23 -28.12 -2.73
C VAL A 77 -23.64 -28.55 -1.36
N HIS A 78 -23.74 -27.66 -0.36
CA HIS A 78 -24.69 -27.81 0.76
C HIS A 78 -24.78 -26.54 1.64
N ASN A 79 -25.99 -25.98 1.80
CA ASN A 79 -26.30 -24.92 2.78
C ASN A 79 -26.65 -25.56 4.14
N VAL A 80 -25.79 -25.34 5.15
CA VAL A 80 -25.89 -25.77 6.58
C VAL A 80 -24.92 -24.87 7.38
N ASP A 81 -25.24 -24.20 8.49
CA ASP A 81 -26.53 -23.81 9.12
C ASP A 81 -26.29 -22.58 10.03
N GLU A 82 -27.32 -21.89 10.52
CA GLU A 82 -27.21 -20.63 11.31
C GLU A 82 -27.02 -20.91 12.81
N GLY A 83 -25.77 -21.17 13.22
CA GLY A 83 -25.40 -21.56 14.59
C GLY A 83 -25.10 -20.39 15.55
N ASP A 84 -25.99 -20.19 16.52
CA ASP A 84 -25.91 -19.20 17.61
C ASP A 84 -24.67 -19.43 18.52
N PHE A 85 -23.78 -18.44 18.64
CA PHE A 85 -22.67 -18.47 19.62
C PHE A 85 -22.83 -17.39 20.68
N ALA A 86 -23.39 -17.81 21.81
CA ALA A 86 -23.62 -16.98 22.98
C ALA A 86 -22.32 -16.38 23.56
N TYR A 87 -22.48 -15.17 24.09
CA TYR A 87 -21.52 -14.37 24.84
C TYR A 87 -20.58 -15.17 25.77
N ALA A 88 -19.29 -14.84 25.72
CA ALA A 88 -18.32 -15.14 26.78
C ALA A 88 -17.76 -13.82 27.33
N THR A 89 -18.37 -13.30 28.40
CA THR A 89 -17.82 -12.16 29.15
C THR A 89 -16.79 -12.68 30.14
N THR A 90 -15.51 -12.59 29.79
CA THR A 90 -14.41 -12.75 30.76
C THR A 90 -13.74 -11.41 31.04
N THR A 91 -14.10 -10.84 32.18
CA THR A 91 -13.34 -9.77 32.83
C THR A 91 -11.96 -10.25 33.26
N ALA A 92 -10.92 -9.78 32.58
CA ALA A 92 -9.57 -9.70 33.13
C ALA A 92 -8.87 -8.48 32.53
N THR A 93 -8.27 -7.66 33.38
CA THR A 93 -7.47 -6.51 33.00
C THR A 93 -6.12 -6.98 32.46
N GLU A 94 -6.05 -7.23 31.16
CA GLU A 94 -4.78 -7.28 30.45
C GLU A 94 -4.59 -5.94 29.76
N ASP A 95 -3.79 -5.09 30.39
CA ASP A 95 -3.37 -3.82 29.83
C ASP A 95 -2.76 -4.07 28.46
N ILE A 96 -3.44 -3.61 27.39
CA ILE A 96 -2.82 -3.46 26.08
C ILE A 96 -1.72 -2.44 26.29
N HIS A 97 -0.50 -2.96 26.54
CA HIS A 97 0.66 -2.15 26.86
C HIS A 97 0.79 -1.12 25.73
N TYR A 98 0.52 0.14 26.05
CA TYR A 98 0.70 1.23 25.10
C TYR A 98 2.18 1.25 24.78
N ILE A 99 2.53 0.58 23.68
CA ILE A 99 3.81 0.80 23.04
C ILE A 99 3.72 2.25 22.60
N GLU A 100 4.36 3.11 23.37
CA GLU A 100 4.64 4.47 22.97
C GLU A 100 5.58 4.38 21.77
N THR A 101 4.99 4.11 20.60
CA THR A 101 5.69 4.01 19.33
C THR A 101 6.28 5.38 19.09
N LYS A 102 7.56 5.50 19.44
CA LYS A 102 8.26 6.76 19.38
C LYS A 102 8.11 7.29 17.97
N ASN A 103 7.58 8.50 17.91
CA ASN A 103 7.25 9.23 16.69
C ASN A 103 8.44 9.38 15.72
N GLU A 104 9.66 9.05 16.16
CA GLU A 104 10.90 8.79 15.40
C GLU A 104 10.65 8.16 14.01
N TRP A 105 9.88 7.06 13.87
CA TRP A 105 9.61 6.47 12.52
C TRP A 105 8.82 7.43 11.60
N SER A 106 7.87 8.17 12.15
CA SER A 106 7.12 9.18 11.38
C SER A 106 7.95 10.43 11.10
N GLN A 107 8.83 10.83 12.02
CA GLN A 107 9.76 11.94 11.82
C GLN A 107 10.77 11.62 10.72
N TRP A 108 11.41 10.44 10.78
CA TRP A 108 12.34 9.97 9.75
C TRP A 108 11.70 9.91 8.36
N HIS A 109 10.45 9.44 8.26
CA HIS A 109 9.69 9.45 7.01
C HIS A 109 9.44 10.86 6.45
N ASP A 110 9.09 11.81 7.33
CA ASP A 110 8.84 13.19 6.96
C ASP A 110 10.16 13.95 6.64
N GLU A 111 11.30 13.55 7.23
CA GLU A 111 12.65 14.04 6.90
C GLU A 111 13.13 13.50 5.55
N LEU A 112 12.96 12.21 5.28
CA LEU A 112 13.24 11.58 3.98
C LEU A 112 12.42 12.25 2.86
N ALA A 113 11.14 12.52 3.10
CA ALA A 113 10.31 13.21 2.11
C ALA A 113 10.78 14.66 1.85
N LYS A 114 11.33 15.35 2.86
CA LYS A 114 11.93 16.69 2.68
C LYS A 114 13.22 16.61 1.84
N SER A 115 14.16 15.72 2.18
CA SER A 115 15.43 15.63 1.45
C SER A 115 15.23 15.23 -0.01
N MET A 116 14.36 14.25 -0.27
CA MET A 116 13.98 13.85 -1.63
C MET A 116 13.43 15.01 -2.47
N PHE A 117 12.72 15.95 -1.84
CA PHE A 117 12.17 17.12 -2.52
C PHE A 117 13.20 18.23 -2.71
N THR A 118 14.06 18.51 -1.73
CA THR A 118 15.13 19.51 -1.89
C THR A 118 16.12 19.11 -2.99
N ASP A 119 16.49 17.83 -3.05
CA ASP A 119 17.37 17.30 -4.11
C ASP A 119 16.71 17.43 -5.49
N TRP A 120 15.39 17.18 -5.57
CA TRP A 120 14.65 17.37 -6.80
C TRP A 120 14.62 18.85 -7.23
N GLN A 121 14.37 19.78 -6.30
CA GLN A 121 14.37 21.22 -6.60
C GLN A 121 15.73 21.66 -7.16
N LEU A 122 16.86 21.24 -6.56
CA LEU A 122 18.21 21.59 -7.03
C LEU A 122 18.51 21.17 -8.48
N HIS A 123 17.82 20.15 -9.00
CA HIS A 123 17.99 19.66 -10.37
C HIS A 123 16.90 20.12 -11.36
N ASN A 124 15.89 20.88 -10.90
CA ASN A 124 14.71 21.25 -11.69
C ASN A 124 14.36 22.76 -11.61
N THR A 125 15.26 23.59 -11.08
CA THR A 125 15.24 25.07 -11.13
C THR A 125 15.95 25.61 -12.37
#